data_AF-A0A6J6UBV4-F1
#
_entry.id   AF-A0A6J6UBV4-F1
#
_cell.length_a   1.000
_cell.length_b   1.000
_cell.length_c   1.000
_cell.angle_alpha   90.00
_cell.angle_beta   90.00
_cell.angle_gamma   90.00
#
_symmetry.space_group_name_H-M   'P 1'
#
loop_
_entity.id
_entity.type
_entity.pdbx_description
1 polymer ?
#
loop_
_entity_poly.entity_id
_entity_poly.type
_entity_poly.pdbx_seq_one_letter_code
_entity_poly.pdbx_strand_id
1 'polypeptide(L)'
;MGVPQLSAPDAPDAPHRPRPLTVRLQVSDRGCFLGTVPGTSDPLLVVWPEGTAIGASGDEYVLPSGATATDGSRLSARGALMPVRSLPSYAEDGYWAMAVDFCTPDAARVLVLTEVRVR
;
A
#
# COMPACT_ATOMS: atom_id res chain seq x y z
N MET A 1 -9.27 -9.46 -6.38
CA MET A 1 -8.67 -8.92 -5.15
C MET A 1 -9.13 -7.47 -5.03
N GLY A 2 -9.65 -7.06 -3.87
CA GLY A 2 -10.00 -5.65 -3.62
C GLY A 2 -8.76 -4.78 -3.40
N VAL A 3 -8.95 -3.47 -3.31
CA VAL A 3 -7.86 -2.53 -2.96
C VAL A 3 -7.36 -2.85 -1.54
N PRO A 4 -6.06 -3.11 -1.32
CA PRO A 4 -5.54 -3.31 0.03
C PRO A 4 -5.63 -2.01 0.82
N GLN A 5 -6.47 -1.97 1.85
CA GLN A 5 -6.73 -0.77 2.66
C GLN A 5 -6.72 -1.11 4.14
N LEU A 6 -6.18 -0.20 4.96
CA LEU A 6 -6.27 -0.26 6.42
C LEU A 6 -6.96 1.01 6.93
N SER A 7 -8.00 0.83 7.73
CA SER A 7 -8.62 1.93 8.46
C SER A 7 -7.71 2.37 9.62
N ALA A 8 -7.69 3.67 9.90
CA ALA A 8 -6.83 4.28 10.91
C ALA A 8 -6.90 3.68 12.34
N PRO A 9 -8.03 3.16 12.86
CA PRO A 9 -8.07 2.55 14.20
C PRO A 9 -7.47 1.13 14.26
N ASP A 10 -7.26 0.46 13.12
CA ASP A 10 -6.67 -0.89 13.05
C ASP A 10 -5.15 -0.87 12.84
N ALA A 11 -4.56 0.32 12.69
CA ALA A 11 -3.12 0.49 12.66
C ALA A 11 -2.60 0.36 14.11
N PRO A 12 -1.78 -0.66 14.44
CA PRO A 12 -1.36 -0.90 15.82
C PRO A 12 -0.63 0.29 16.44
N ASP A 13 -0.89 0.54 17.73
CA ASP A 13 -0.25 1.57 18.54
C ASP A 13 1.29 1.50 18.41
N ALA A 14 1.87 2.64 18.03
CA ALA A 14 3.05 2.74 17.19
C ALA A 14 4.41 2.52 17.88
N PRO A 15 5.39 2.01 17.09
CA PRO A 15 6.58 2.82 16.75
C PRO A 15 6.57 3.40 15.32
N HIS A 16 5.52 3.18 14.52
CA HIS A 16 5.45 3.52 13.09
C HIS A 16 4.59 4.77 12.78
N ARG A 17 4.96 5.95 13.31
CA ARG A 17 4.23 7.19 12.99
C ARG A 17 4.31 7.54 11.49
N PRO A 18 3.18 7.87 10.82
CA PRO A 18 3.18 8.28 9.43
C PRO A 18 4.06 9.52 9.18
N ARG A 19 5.05 9.38 8.30
CA ARG A 19 5.96 10.42 7.88
C ARG A 19 5.75 10.80 6.41
N PRO A 20 6.14 12.00 5.97
CA PRO A 20 6.17 12.34 4.56
C PRO A 20 7.08 11.40 3.77
N LEU A 21 6.61 10.92 2.62
CA LEU A 21 7.30 9.99 1.73
C LEU A 21 7.07 10.40 0.27
N THR A 22 8.06 10.14 -0.57
CA THR A 22 7.89 10.08 -2.02
C THR A 22 7.86 8.61 -2.41
N VAL A 23 6.79 8.19 -3.07
CA VAL A 23 6.61 6.81 -3.51
C VAL A 23 6.62 6.79 -5.04
N ARG A 24 7.36 5.86 -5.63
CA ARG A 24 7.19 5.52 -7.04
C ARG A 24 6.37 4.25 -7.13
N LEU A 25 5.25 4.31 -7.84
CA LEU A 25 4.41 3.15 -8.05
C LEU A 25 4.94 2.30 -9.21
N GLN A 26 4.76 1.01 -9.03
CA GLN A 26 4.93 0.00 -10.06
C GLN A 26 3.79 -1.00 -9.92
N VAL A 27 3.13 -1.33 -11.03
CA VAL A 27 2.19 -2.46 -11.06
C VAL A 27 2.97 -3.72 -11.40
N SER A 28 2.86 -4.76 -10.57
CA SER A 28 3.50 -6.06 -10.85
C SER A 28 2.79 -6.79 -11.99
N ASP A 29 3.44 -7.81 -12.53
CA ASP A 29 2.85 -8.78 -13.45
C ASP A 29 1.59 -9.47 -12.89
N ARG A 30 1.50 -9.57 -11.56
CA ARG A 30 0.34 -10.07 -10.82
C ARG A 30 -0.76 -9.01 -10.60
N GLY A 31 -0.61 -7.80 -11.14
CA GLY A 31 -1.58 -6.72 -11.01
C GLY A 31 -1.57 -6.03 -9.64
N CYS A 32 -0.50 -6.20 -8.85
CA CYS A 32 -0.40 -5.57 -7.54
C CYS A 32 0.29 -4.21 -7.63
N PHE A 33 -0.28 -3.21 -6.95
CA PHE A 33 0.39 -1.91 -6.81
C PHE A 33 1.48 -2.00 -5.74
N LEU A 34 2.72 -1.92 -6.18
CA LEU A 34 3.92 -1.90 -5.37
C LEU A 34 4.50 -0.49 -5.33
N GLY A 35 5.12 -0.14 -4.20
CA GLY A 35 5.69 1.17 -3.95
C GLY A 35 7.16 1.07 -3.59
N THR A 36 8.00 1.84 -4.27
CA THR A 36 9.40 2.02 -3.90
C THR A 36 9.57 3.38 -3.23
N VAL A 37 10.20 3.38 -2.05
CA VAL A 37 10.56 4.60 -1.32
C VAL A 37 12.07 4.73 -1.22
N PRO A 38 12.63 5.95 -1.13
CA PRO A 38 14.07 6.12 -0.92
C PRO A 38 14.57 5.39 0.34
N GLY A 39 15.64 4.63 0.20
CA GLY A 39 16.27 3.88 1.30
C GLY A 39 15.69 2.48 1.54
N THR A 40 14.77 1.99 0.70
CA THR A 40 14.37 0.57 0.68
C THR A 40 14.95 -0.12 -0.56
N SER A 41 15.34 -1.37 -0.40
CA SER A 41 15.93 -2.18 -1.47
C SER A 41 14.87 -2.73 -2.44
N ASP A 42 13.71 -3.09 -1.90
CA ASP A 42 12.68 -3.83 -2.64
C ASP A 42 11.36 -3.04 -2.74
N PRO A 43 10.58 -3.23 -3.82
CA PRO A 43 9.21 -2.73 -3.90
C PRO A 43 8.33 -3.36 -2.81
N LEU A 44 7.49 -2.55 -2.19
CA LEU A 44 6.63 -2.97 -1.09
C LEU A 44 5.18 -2.98 -1.53
N LEU A 45 4.39 -3.95 -1.06
CA LEU A 45 2.94 -3.89 -1.23
C LEU A 45 2.42 -2.58 -0.62
N VAL A 46 1.68 -1.82 -1.42
CA VAL A 46 1.06 -0.58 -0.96
C VAL A 46 -0.28 -0.89 -0.33
N VAL A 47 -0.42 -0.49 0.93
CA VAL A 47 -1.70 -0.41 1.61
C VAL A 47 -2.19 1.02 1.52
N TRP A 48 -3.33 1.18 0.85
CA TRP A 48 -3.88 2.45 0.43
C TRP A 48 -4.74 3.09 1.51
N PRO A 49 -4.88 4.43 1.51
CA PRO A 49 -5.81 5.09 2.38
C PRO A 49 -7.24 4.64 2.07
N GLU A 50 -8.05 4.61 3.11
CA GLU A 50 -9.49 4.35 3.03
C GLU A 50 -10.16 5.29 2.01
N GLY A 51 -11.14 4.77 1.27
CA GLY A 51 -11.82 5.50 0.19
C GLY A 51 -11.09 5.45 -1.16
N THR A 52 -9.91 4.85 -1.23
CA THR A 52 -9.29 4.47 -2.52
C THR A 52 -10.12 3.37 -3.18
N ALA A 53 -10.42 3.52 -4.47
CA ALA A 53 -11.25 2.58 -5.22
C ALA A 53 -10.55 2.14 -6.51
N ILE A 54 -10.96 1.00 -7.07
CA ILE A 54 -10.54 0.60 -8.43
C ILE A 54 -11.26 1.52 -9.42
N GLY A 55 -10.50 2.13 -10.34
CA GLY A 55 -11.06 2.98 -11.39
C GLY A 55 -11.79 2.19 -12.48
N ALA A 56 -12.46 2.91 -13.37
CA ALA A 56 -13.34 2.31 -14.37
C ALA A 56 -12.58 1.43 -15.38
N SER A 57 -11.32 1.77 -15.65
CA SER A 57 -10.44 1.04 -16.56
C SER A 57 -9.91 -0.27 -15.97
N GLY A 58 -10.01 -0.46 -14.64
CA GLY A 58 -9.58 -1.66 -13.92
C GLY A 58 -8.07 -1.77 -13.65
N ASP A 59 -7.25 -0.90 -14.25
CA ASP A 59 -5.79 -0.84 -14.12
C ASP A 59 -5.28 0.41 -13.37
N GLU A 60 -6.20 1.11 -12.70
CA GLU A 60 -5.94 2.36 -12.02
C GLU A 60 -6.65 2.39 -10.66
N TYR A 61 -6.10 3.16 -9.71
CA TYR A 61 -6.78 3.46 -8.45
C TYR A 61 -7.21 4.92 -8.39
N VAL A 62 -8.47 5.14 -8.04
CA VAL A 62 -9.04 6.46 -7.76
C VAL A 62 -8.84 6.74 -6.28
N LEU A 63 -8.06 7.76 -5.99
CA LEU A 63 -7.76 8.22 -4.63
C LEU A 63 -8.97 8.92 -4.00
N PRO A 64 -9.00 9.09 -2.66
CA PRO A 64 -10.07 9.84 -1.98
C PRO A 64 -10.23 11.29 -2.46
N SER A 65 -9.18 11.86 -3.06
CA SER A 65 -9.22 13.20 -3.68
C SER A 65 -9.87 13.23 -5.08
N GLY A 66 -10.18 12.07 -5.66
CA GLY A 66 -10.63 11.90 -7.05
C GLY A 66 -9.49 11.80 -8.07
N ALA A 67 -8.23 11.98 -7.66
CA ALA A 67 -7.09 11.79 -8.54
C ALA A 67 -6.82 10.32 -8.83
N THR A 68 -6.32 10.00 -10.02
CA THR A 68 -6.02 8.64 -10.45
C THR A 68 -4.54 8.32 -10.28
N ALA A 69 -4.22 7.22 -9.60
CA ALA A 69 -2.88 6.65 -9.52
C ALA A 69 -2.77 5.41 -10.44
N THR A 70 -1.76 5.41 -11.29
CA THR A 70 -1.49 4.37 -12.29
C THR A 70 -0.06 3.85 -12.18
N ASP A 71 0.30 2.84 -12.98
CA ASP A 71 1.69 2.39 -13.10
C ASP A 71 2.65 3.55 -13.44
N GLY A 72 3.81 3.55 -12.80
CA GLY A 72 4.83 4.60 -12.94
C GLY A 72 4.52 5.92 -12.25
N SER A 73 3.32 6.11 -11.69
CA SER A 73 2.95 7.34 -10.97
C SER A 73 3.91 7.65 -9.82
N ARG A 74 4.22 8.93 -9.64
CA ARG A 74 4.97 9.43 -8.49
C ARG A 74 4.00 10.04 -7.49
N LEU A 75 4.03 9.54 -6.26
CA LEU A 75 3.15 9.99 -5.20
C LEU A 75 3.91 10.85 -4.19
N SER A 76 3.26 11.90 -3.73
CA SER A 76 3.54 12.54 -2.45
C SER A 76 2.59 11.93 -1.41
N ALA A 77 3.13 11.28 -0.39
CA ALA A 77 2.30 10.58 0.59
C ALA A 77 2.71 10.87 2.04
N ARG A 78 1.80 10.59 2.98
CA ARG A 78 2.15 10.30 4.37
C ARG A 78 1.93 8.82 4.62
N GLY A 79 2.91 8.16 5.24
CA GLY A 79 2.84 6.73 5.49
C GLY A 79 3.97 6.20 6.34
N ALA A 80 3.97 4.89 6.56
CA ALA A 80 4.98 4.21 7.33
C ALA A 80 5.29 2.82 6.75
N LEU A 81 6.49 2.34 7.01
CA LEU A 81 6.84 0.94 6.78
C LEU A 81 6.36 0.13 7.97
N MET A 82 5.48 -0.82 7.72
CA MET A 82 4.88 -1.67 8.75
C MET A 82 5.36 -3.12 8.57
N PRO A 83 5.79 -3.82 9.63
CA PRO A 83 6.05 -5.25 9.56
C PRO A 83 4.78 -6.01 9.14
N VAL A 84 4.89 -7.00 8.25
CA VAL A 84 3.73 -7.80 7.80
C VAL A 84 3.00 -8.48 8.96
N ARG A 85 3.75 -8.97 9.95
CA ARG A 85 3.22 -9.57 11.19
C ARG A 85 2.40 -8.61 12.06
N SER A 86 2.47 -7.31 11.80
CA SER A 86 1.70 -6.29 12.51
C SER A 86 0.39 -5.98 11.80
N LEU A 87 0.13 -6.58 10.63
CA LEU A 87 -1.15 -6.46 9.94
C LEU A 87 -2.22 -7.30 10.68
N PRO A 88 -3.46 -6.80 10.79
CA PRO A 88 -4.56 -7.52 11.43
C PRO A 88 -4.75 -8.92 10.82
N SER A 89 -4.93 -9.95 11.66
CA SER A 89 -5.17 -11.34 11.21
C SER A 89 -4.15 -11.89 10.19
N TYR A 90 -2.92 -11.36 10.12
CA TYR A 90 -1.88 -11.89 9.24
C TYR A 90 -1.47 -13.33 9.61
N ALA A 91 -1.48 -13.65 10.91
CA ALA A 91 -1.08 -14.97 11.41
C ALA A 91 -2.16 -16.07 11.21
N GLU A 92 -3.35 -15.72 10.74
CA GLU A 92 -4.51 -16.62 10.65
C GLU A 92 -4.81 -17.05 9.20
N ASP A 93 -3.82 -16.94 8.30
CA ASP A 93 -4.02 -17.07 6.84
C ASP A 93 -5.14 -16.15 6.32
N GLY A 94 -5.32 -15.00 6.98
CA GLY A 94 -6.34 -14.02 6.66
C GLY A 94 -6.06 -13.27 5.36
N TYR A 95 -6.90 -12.29 5.06
CA TYR A 95 -6.77 -11.44 3.85
C TYR A 95 -5.35 -10.93 3.63
N TRP A 96 -4.68 -10.46 4.69
CA TRP A 96 -3.33 -9.89 4.59
C TRP A 96 -2.25 -10.93 4.32
N ALA A 97 -2.38 -12.16 4.83
CA ALA A 97 -1.47 -13.25 4.49
C ALA A 97 -1.54 -13.53 2.99
N MET A 98 -2.76 -13.74 2.48
CA MET A 98 -3.00 -13.97 1.05
C MET A 98 -2.52 -12.81 0.17
N ALA A 99 -2.79 -11.56 0.57
CA ALA A 99 -2.39 -10.39 -0.21
C ALA A 99 -0.87 -10.21 -0.27
N VAL A 100 -0.17 -10.37 0.85
CA VAL A 100 1.29 -10.26 0.90
C VAL A 100 1.93 -11.41 0.13
N ASP A 101 1.53 -12.65 0.37
CA ASP A 101 2.12 -13.82 -0.29
C ASP A 101 1.91 -13.80 -1.80
N PHE A 102 0.75 -13.29 -2.23
CA PHE A 102 0.45 -13.12 -3.65
C PHE A 102 1.23 -11.96 -4.28
N CYS A 103 1.33 -10.80 -3.64
CA CYS A 103 1.90 -9.60 -4.27
C CYS A 103 3.40 -9.42 -4.06
N THR A 104 3.89 -9.78 -2.87
CA THR A 104 5.28 -9.60 -2.43
C THR A 104 5.68 -10.78 -1.55
N PRO A 105 5.89 -11.97 -2.14
CA PRO A 105 6.33 -13.13 -1.36
C PRO A 105 7.63 -12.80 -0.63
N ASP A 106 7.79 -13.34 0.57
CA ASP A 106 8.94 -13.12 1.46
C ASP A 106 9.10 -11.69 2.01
N ALA A 107 8.17 -10.77 1.72
CA ALA A 107 8.25 -9.41 2.23
C ALA A 107 8.13 -9.37 3.75
N ALA A 108 9.13 -8.79 4.41
CA ALA A 108 9.06 -8.57 5.86
C ALA A 108 8.20 -7.35 6.24
N ARG A 109 7.88 -6.48 5.27
CA ARG A 109 7.20 -5.19 5.48
C ARG A 109 6.28 -4.83 4.32
N VAL A 110 5.27 -4.02 4.63
CA VAL A 110 4.43 -3.32 3.65
C VAL A 110 4.56 -1.80 3.81
N LEU A 111 4.14 -1.05 2.80
CA LEU A 111 4.06 0.40 2.84
C LEU A 111 2.61 0.83 3.09
N VAL A 112 2.32 1.32 4.29
CA VAL A 112 0.98 1.80 4.66
C VAL A 112 0.90 3.30 4.44
N LEU A 113 -0.04 3.74 3.61
CA LEU A 113 -0.27 5.14 3.27
C LEU A 113 -1.57 5.64 3.92
N THR A 114 -1.49 6.77 4.61
CA THR A 114 -2.64 7.43 5.25
C THR A 114 -3.14 8.63 4.44
N GLU A 115 -2.26 9.23 3.64
CA GLU A 115 -2.60 10.34 2.74
C GLU A 115 -1.80 10.18 1.45
N VAL A 116 -2.41 10.43 0.29
CA VAL A 116 -1.76 10.29 -1.02
C VAL A 116 -2.20 11.41 -1.97
N ARG A 117 -1.22 11.95 -2.72
CA ARG A 117 -1.43 12.85 -3.84
C ARG A 117 -0.54 12.43 -5.01
N VAL A 118 -1.08 12.44 -6.22
CA VAL A 118 -0.31 12.22 -7.45
C VAL A 118 0.45 13.51 -7.79
N ARG A 119 1.68 13.38 -8.30
CA ARG A 119 2.53 14.49 -8.74
C ARG A 119 2.65 14.55 -10.25
#